data_AF-A0A258S512-F1
#
_entry.id   AF-A0A258S512-F1
#
_cell.length_a   1.000
_cell.length_b   1.000
_cell.length_c   1.000
_cell.angle_alpha   90.00
_cell.angle_beta   90.00
_cell.angle_gamma   90.00
#
_symmetry.space_group_name_H-M   'P 1'
#
loop_
_entity.id
_entity.type
_entity.pdbx_description
1 polymer ?
#
loop_
_entity_poly.entity_id
_entity_poly.type
_entity_poly.pdbx_seq_one_letter_code
_entity_poly.pdbx_strand_id
1 'polypeptide(L)'
;MCEGTEDGVASRAHSVNQLYAALIKEQMRLQNTSLRKLTDEGVIKESRRKKFFDKVEDGNLTIDEFQRVLLHLKIDPIRAGLVLLCYESASSYEDPCCETTALVAVALAARLPSELAACEGQFETIRQSLCDTIARKTSSAIAKHHMSLESRHNGGGFEHAYA
;
A
#
# COMPACT_ATOMS: atom_id res chain seq x y z
N MET A 1 35.04 -0.13 -6.88
CA MET A 1 34.30 -1.40 -6.81
C MET A 1 33.13 -1.16 -5.87
N CYS A 2 31.90 -1.36 -6.34
CA CYS A 2 30.67 -0.97 -5.63
C CYS A 2 29.84 -2.21 -5.26
N GLU A 3 30.49 -3.18 -4.62
CA GLU A 3 29.91 -4.49 -4.32
C GLU A 3 28.82 -4.43 -3.24
N GLY A 4 28.78 -3.35 -2.43
CA GLY A 4 27.78 -3.19 -1.36
C GLY A 4 26.41 -2.66 -1.79
N THR A 5 26.17 -2.37 -3.08
CA THR A 5 24.91 -1.75 -3.54
C THR A 5 23.92 -2.76 -4.09
N GLU A 6 24.38 -3.81 -4.76
CA GLU A 6 23.53 -4.82 -5.41
C GLU A 6 22.86 -5.74 -4.37
N ASP A 7 23.62 -6.22 -3.37
CA ASP A 7 23.11 -7.05 -2.27
C ASP A 7 22.01 -6.34 -1.46
N GLY A 8 22.16 -5.04 -1.21
CA GLY A 8 21.17 -4.24 -0.48
C GLY A 8 19.86 -4.07 -1.25
N VAL A 9 19.94 -3.89 -2.58
CA VAL A 9 18.76 -3.80 -3.45
C VAL A 9 18.07 -5.15 -3.58
N ALA A 10 18.82 -6.25 -3.77
CA ALA A 10 18.27 -7.60 -3.84
C ALA A 10 17.57 -8.01 -2.54
N SER A 11 18.18 -7.72 -1.38
CA SER A 11 17.59 -7.95 -0.05
C SER A 11 16.27 -7.21 0.13
N ARG A 12 16.21 -5.92 -0.24
CA ARG A 12 14.98 -5.11 -0.16
C ARG A 12 13.90 -5.56 -1.15
N ALA A 13 14.28 -6.00 -2.35
CA ALA A 13 13.33 -6.56 -3.31
C ALA A 13 12.70 -7.86 -2.77
N HIS A 14 13.49 -8.74 -2.15
CA HIS A 14 12.99 -9.97 -1.54
C HIS A 14 12.05 -9.70 -0.36
N SER A 15 12.36 -8.75 0.54
CA SER A 15 11.46 -8.41 1.64
C SER A 15 10.12 -7.81 1.16
N VAL A 16 10.14 -6.95 0.14
CA VAL A 16 8.91 -6.44 -0.51
C VAL A 16 8.09 -7.58 -1.14
N ASN A 17 8.74 -8.55 -1.79
CA ASN A 17 8.06 -9.72 -2.36
C ASN A 17 7.43 -10.62 -1.29
N GLN A 18 8.10 -10.82 -0.14
CA GLN A 18 7.53 -11.53 1.01
C GLN A 18 6.30 -10.82 1.57
N LEU A 19 6.35 -9.48 1.72
CA LEU A 19 5.22 -8.69 2.18
C LEU A 19 4.07 -8.70 1.15
N TYR A 20 4.34 -8.70 -0.15
CA TYR A 20 3.32 -8.93 -1.18
C TYR A 20 2.68 -10.32 -1.07
N ALA A 21 3.47 -11.37 -0.82
CA ALA A 21 2.94 -12.71 -0.62
C ALA A 21 2.03 -12.78 0.64
N ALA A 22 2.40 -12.11 1.72
CA ALA A 22 1.56 -11.97 2.91
C ALA A 22 0.25 -11.22 2.62
N LEU A 23 0.32 -10.08 1.93
CA LEU A 23 -0.85 -9.30 1.52
C LEU A 23 -1.80 -10.10 0.62
N ILE A 24 -1.27 -10.82 -0.38
CA ILE A 24 -2.05 -11.66 -1.28
C ILE A 24 -2.71 -12.81 -0.52
N LYS A 25 -1.99 -13.49 0.40
CA LYS A 25 -2.55 -14.54 1.28
C LYS A 25 -3.73 -14.00 2.10
N GLU A 26 -3.59 -12.81 2.67
CA GLU A 26 -4.62 -12.20 3.52
C GLU A 26 -5.85 -11.73 2.71
N GLN A 27 -5.65 -11.12 1.54
CA GLN A 27 -6.75 -10.74 0.66
C GLN A 27 -7.51 -11.94 0.10
N MET A 28 -6.80 -13.02 -0.26
CA MET A 28 -7.42 -14.30 -0.60
C MET A 28 -8.27 -14.85 0.54
N ARG A 29 -7.78 -14.76 1.79
CA ARG A 29 -8.52 -15.19 3.00
C ARG A 29 -9.79 -14.37 3.21
N LEU A 30 -9.69 -13.03 3.19
CA LEU A 30 -10.82 -12.11 3.37
C LEU A 30 -11.90 -12.31 2.30
N GLN A 31 -11.49 -12.59 1.06
CA GLN A 31 -12.39 -12.75 -0.09
C GLN A 31 -12.79 -14.21 -0.36
N ASN A 32 -12.54 -15.12 0.59
CA ASN A 32 -12.81 -16.57 0.49
C ASN A 32 -12.35 -17.20 -0.84
N THR A 33 -11.21 -16.74 -1.36
CA THR A 33 -10.69 -17.11 -2.68
C THR A 33 -9.50 -18.05 -2.53
N SER A 34 -9.57 -19.19 -3.21
CA SER A 34 -8.51 -20.22 -3.15
C SER A 34 -7.61 -20.17 -4.38
N LEU A 35 -6.40 -20.74 -4.27
CA LEU A 35 -5.49 -20.90 -5.43
C LEU A 35 -6.13 -21.73 -6.56
N ARG A 36 -7.03 -22.66 -6.21
CA ARG A 36 -7.85 -23.38 -7.18
C ARG A 36 -8.77 -22.42 -7.93
N LYS A 37 -9.55 -21.59 -7.23
CA LYS A 37 -10.44 -20.59 -7.86
C LYS A 37 -9.66 -19.65 -8.79
N LEU A 38 -8.50 -19.13 -8.35
CA LEU A 38 -7.63 -18.30 -9.20
C LEU A 38 -7.15 -19.02 -10.47
N THR A 39 -7.02 -20.34 -10.43
CA THR A 39 -6.63 -21.13 -11.61
C THR A 39 -7.83 -21.46 -12.50
N ASP A 40 -8.95 -21.88 -11.90
CA ASP A 40 -10.20 -22.20 -12.59
C ASP A 40 -10.74 -20.95 -13.34
N GLU A 41 -10.48 -19.75 -12.81
CA GLU A 41 -10.79 -18.44 -13.43
C GLU A 41 -9.67 -17.88 -14.33
N GLY A 42 -8.58 -18.62 -14.54
CA GLY A 42 -7.50 -18.26 -15.47
C GLY A 42 -6.57 -17.11 -15.03
N VAL A 43 -6.67 -16.67 -13.77
CA VAL A 43 -5.82 -15.61 -13.18
C VAL A 43 -4.35 -16.06 -13.13
N ILE A 44 -4.14 -17.31 -12.69
CA ILE A 44 -2.82 -17.98 -12.58
C ILE A 44 -2.81 -19.30 -13.36
N LYS A 45 -1.63 -19.79 -13.75
CA LYS A 45 -1.49 -21.07 -14.48
C LYS A 45 -1.58 -22.28 -13.54
N GLU A 46 -2.27 -23.36 -13.96
CA GLU A 46 -2.37 -24.63 -13.18
C GLU A 46 -0.99 -25.22 -12.83
N SER A 47 -0.02 -25.11 -13.73
CA SER A 47 1.37 -25.54 -13.49
C SER A 47 2.07 -24.75 -12.37
N ARG A 48 1.59 -23.55 -12.03
CA ARG A 48 2.12 -22.68 -10.97
C ARG A 48 1.37 -22.85 -9.63
N ARG A 49 0.14 -23.37 -9.62
CA ARG A 49 -0.76 -23.44 -8.45
C ARG A 49 -0.08 -23.99 -7.18
N LYS A 50 0.73 -25.06 -7.29
CA LYS A 50 1.39 -25.70 -6.13
C LYS A 50 2.54 -24.90 -5.50
N LYS A 51 3.15 -23.98 -6.24
CA LYS A 51 4.31 -23.17 -5.82
C LYS A 51 4.05 -21.67 -5.95
N PHE A 52 2.78 -21.27 -5.93
CA PHE A 52 2.40 -19.91 -6.27
C PHE A 52 3.04 -18.89 -5.31
N PHE A 53 2.99 -19.14 -4.00
CA PHE A 53 3.55 -18.22 -3.01
C PHE A 53 5.08 -18.20 -3.04
N ASP A 54 5.76 -19.35 -3.17
CA ASP A 54 7.20 -19.41 -3.43
C ASP A 54 7.56 -18.51 -4.63
N LYS A 55 6.76 -18.56 -5.70
CA LYS A 55 6.97 -17.75 -6.91
C LYS A 55 6.67 -16.25 -6.73
N VAL A 56 5.80 -15.86 -5.80
CA VAL A 56 5.64 -14.46 -5.38
C VAL A 56 6.87 -14.01 -4.59
N GLU A 57 7.26 -14.78 -3.57
CA GLU A 57 8.35 -14.47 -2.62
C GLU A 57 9.72 -14.39 -3.33
N ASP A 58 9.95 -15.27 -4.32
CA ASP A 58 11.10 -15.23 -5.23
C ASP A 58 11.09 -14.04 -6.22
N GLY A 59 9.96 -13.35 -6.43
CA GLY A 59 9.80 -12.38 -7.53
C GLY A 59 9.70 -13.02 -8.93
N ASN A 60 9.32 -14.29 -9.02
CA ASN A 60 9.32 -15.12 -10.23
C ASN A 60 7.97 -15.16 -11.00
N LEU A 61 7.06 -14.23 -10.71
CA LEU A 61 5.85 -14.00 -11.51
C LEU A 61 6.13 -13.05 -12.68
N THR A 62 5.43 -13.22 -13.80
CA THR A 62 5.44 -12.20 -14.85
C THR A 62 4.61 -11.01 -14.37
N ILE A 63 4.96 -9.79 -14.82
CA ILE A 63 4.23 -8.55 -14.47
C ILE A 63 2.73 -8.70 -14.78
N ASP A 64 2.38 -9.31 -15.92
CA ASP A 64 1.01 -9.63 -16.33
C ASP A 64 0.29 -10.60 -15.36
N GLU A 65 0.92 -11.70 -14.93
CA GLU A 65 0.31 -12.64 -13.97
C GLU A 65 0.16 -12.00 -12.58
N PHE A 66 1.14 -11.19 -12.17
CA PHE A 66 1.08 -10.43 -10.92
C PHE A 66 -0.05 -9.38 -10.95
N GLN A 67 -0.15 -8.58 -12.01
CA GLN A 67 -1.21 -7.59 -12.20
C GLN A 67 -2.60 -8.25 -12.25
N ARG A 68 -2.77 -9.41 -12.92
CA ARG A 68 -4.02 -10.18 -12.88
C ARG A 68 -4.41 -10.56 -11.46
N VAL A 69 -3.46 -11.03 -10.63
CA VAL A 69 -3.73 -11.37 -9.23
C VAL A 69 -4.12 -10.14 -8.41
N LEU A 70 -3.40 -9.01 -8.55
CA LEU A 70 -3.74 -7.77 -7.84
C LEU A 70 -5.13 -7.24 -8.22
N LEU A 71 -5.46 -7.21 -9.51
CA LEU A 71 -6.76 -6.77 -10.02
C LEU A 71 -7.90 -7.68 -9.57
N HIS A 72 -7.69 -9.00 -9.62
CA HIS A 72 -8.69 -9.99 -9.19
C HIS A 72 -9.01 -9.85 -7.70
N LEU A 73 -7.97 -9.72 -6.87
CA LEU A 73 -8.08 -9.51 -5.43
C LEU A 73 -8.36 -8.04 -5.05
N LYS A 74 -8.60 -7.16 -6.02
CA LYS A 74 -8.91 -5.72 -5.80
C LYS A 74 -7.88 -5.02 -4.89
N ILE A 75 -6.61 -5.39 -5.01
CA ILE A 75 -5.52 -4.78 -4.25
C ILE A 75 -5.23 -3.41 -4.87
N ASP A 76 -5.45 -2.35 -4.09
CA ASP A 76 -5.10 -0.99 -4.49
C ASP A 76 -3.57 -0.84 -4.51
N PRO A 77 -2.97 -0.42 -5.65
CA PRO A 77 -1.52 -0.38 -5.79
C PRO A 77 -0.86 0.75 -4.99
N ILE A 78 -1.59 1.82 -4.65
CA ILE A 78 -1.08 2.92 -3.81
C ILE A 78 -1.10 2.51 -2.35
N ARG A 79 -2.20 1.91 -1.88
CA ARG A 79 -2.35 1.33 -0.53
C ARG A 79 -1.30 0.24 -0.31
N ALA A 80 -1.13 -0.68 -1.28
CA ALA A 80 -0.04 -1.66 -1.27
C ALA A 80 1.33 -0.98 -1.24
N GLY A 81 1.59 0.03 -2.08
CA GLY A 81 2.85 0.79 -2.07
C GLY A 81 3.19 1.35 -0.68
N LEU A 82 2.23 2.01 -0.01
CA LEU A 82 2.39 2.54 1.35
C LEU A 82 2.69 1.44 2.37
N VAL A 83 1.90 0.37 2.35
CA VAL A 83 2.00 -0.79 3.25
C VAL A 83 3.36 -1.48 3.16
N LEU A 84 3.90 -1.60 1.95
CA LEU A 84 5.08 -2.41 1.65
C LEU A 84 6.39 -1.60 1.68
N LEU A 85 6.33 -0.29 1.39
CA LEU A 85 7.52 0.57 1.24
C LEU A 85 7.64 1.67 2.31
N CYS A 86 6.56 1.96 3.05
CA CYS A 86 6.53 3.05 4.04
C CYS A 86 6.13 2.57 5.44
N TYR A 87 5.19 1.63 5.55
CA TYR A 87 4.75 1.06 6.84
C TYR A 87 5.43 -0.28 7.16
N GLU A 88 5.99 -0.95 6.14
CA GLU A 88 6.69 -2.24 6.22
C GLU A 88 5.86 -3.35 6.93
N SER A 89 4.53 -3.28 6.79
CA SER A 89 3.56 -4.02 7.63
C SER A 89 2.31 -4.40 6.84
N ALA A 90 2.27 -5.63 6.30
CA ALA A 90 1.15 -6.13 5.50
C ALA A 90 -0.21 -6.10 6.23
N SER A 91 -0.22 -6.25 7.57
CA SER A 91 -1.44 -6.17 8.38
C SER A 91 -2.03 -4.75 8.46
N SER A 92 -1.23 -3.72 8.22
CA SER A 92 -1.71 -2.33 8.16
C SER A 92 -2.47 -2.02 6.87
N TYR A 93 -2.56 -2.96 5.91
CA TYR A 93 -3.33 -2.73 4.69
C TYR A 93 -4.79 -2.39 5.03
N GLU A 94 -5.49 -3.23 5.79
CA GLU A 94 -6.89 -2.95 6.17
C GLU A 94 -7.09 -1.94 7.31
N ASP A 95 -6.09 -1.07 7.56
CA ASP A 95 -6.26 0.10 8.42
C ASP A 95 -7.01 1.22 7.65
N PRO A 96 -8.09 1.81 8.20
CA PRO A 96 -8.75 2.99 7.63
C PRO A 96 -7.82 4.21 7.47
N CYS A 97 -6.79 4.35 8.31
CA CYS A 97 -5.77 5.38 8.17
C CYS A 97 -4.84 5.12 6.98
N CYS A 98 -4.57 3.85 6.65
CA CYS A 98 -3.84 3.47 5.44
C CYS A 98 -4.64 3.83 4.18
N GLU A 99 -5.93 3.46 4.14
CA GLU A 99 -6.85 3.84 3.07
C GLU A 99 -6.95 5.36 2.91
N THR A 100 -7.12 6.09 4.01
CA THR A 100 -7.15 7.56 4.01
C THR A 100 -5.86 8.15 3.44
N THR A 101 -4.70 7.58 3.80
CA THR A 101 -3.39 8.04 3.30
C THR A 101 -3.25 7.78 1.79
N ALA A 102 -3.71 6.62 1.30
CA ALA A 102 -3.74 6.32 -0.13
C ALA A 102 -4.64 7.30 -0.90
N LEU A 103 -5.86 7.57 -0.40
CA LEU A 103 -6.78 8.54 -0.98
C LEU A 103 -6.19 9.96 -1.03
N VAL A 104 -5.49 10.39 0.02
CA VAL A 104 -4.79 11.69 0.05
C VAL A 104 -3.63 11.73 -0.96
N ALA A 105 -2.86 10.65 -1.09
CA ALA A 105 -1.78 10.56 -2.08
C ALA A 105 -2.33 10.65 -3.52
N VAL A 106 -3.41 9.93 -3.83
CA VAL A 106 -4.10 9.99 -5.13
C VAL A 106 -4.67 11.39 -5.38
N ALA A 107 -5.34 12.00 -4.41
CA ALA A 107 -5.92 13.34 -4.55
C ALA A 107 -4.84 14.42 -4.77
N LEU A 108 -3.68 14.31 -4.11
CA LEU A 108 -2.55 15.20 -4.30
C LEU A 108 -1.94 15.04 -5.70
N ALA A 109 -1.72 13.80 -6.14
CA ALA A 109 -1.20 13.51 -7.48
C ALA A 109 -2.15 13.96 -8.61
N ALA A 110 -3.47 13.84 -8.40
CA ALA A 110 -4.48 14.28 -9.37
C ALA A 110 -4.62 15.81 -9.45
N ARG A 111 -4.43 16.53 -8.34
CA ARG A 111 -4.56 18.00 -8.31
C ARG A 111 -3.30 18.74 -8.74
N LEU A 112 -2.12 18.26 -8.34
CA LEU A 112 -0.85 18.98 -8.51
C LEU A 112 -0.60 19.45 -9.96
N PRO A 113 -0.89 18.68 -11.04
CA PRO A 113 -0.71 19.14 -12.41
C PRO A 113 -1.49 20.42 -12.75
N SER A 114 -2.71 20.57 -12.23
CA SER A 114 -3.55 21.76 -12.47
C SER A 114 -3.05 22.98 -11.71
N GLU A 115 -2.57 22.80 -10.47
CA GLU A 115 -1.97 23.87 -9.68
C GLU A 115 -0.65 24.36 -10.32
N LEU A 116 0.17 23.42 -10.82
CA LEU A 116 1.41 23.74 -11.55
C LEU A 116 1.14 24.41 -12.89
N ALA A 117 0.12 23.99 -13.64
CA ALA A 117 -0.26 24.62 -14.91
C ALA A 117 -0.73 26.08 -14.76
N ALA A 118 -1.19 26.48 -13.56
CA ALA A 118 -1.53 27.86 -13.22
C ALA A 118 -0.30 28.72 -12.84
N CYS A 119 0.89 28.13 -12.75
CA CYS A 119 2.13 28.77 -12.32
C CYS A 119 3.16 28.79 -13.46
N GLU A 120 3.72 29.96 -13.77
CA GLU A 120 4.82 30.07 -14.75
C GLU A 120 6.17 29.72 -14.10
N GLY A 121 6.95 28.83 -14.73
CA GLY A 121 8.33 28.57 -14.32
C GLY A 121 8.87 27.18 -14.65
N GLN A 122 10.14 26.96 -14.31
CA GLN A 122 10.75 25.64 -14.20
C GLN A 122 10.67 25.21 -12.73
N PHE A 123 10.04 24.06 -12.46
CA PHE A 123 9.87 23.55 -11.10
C PHE A 123 11.01 22.62 -10.71
N GLU A 124 11.56 22.83 -9.52
CA GLU A 124 12.54 21.95 -8.88
C GLU A 124 11.92 21.21 -7.69
N THR A 125 12.50 20.06 -7.32
CA THR A 125 12.09 19.31 -6.13
C THR A 125 12.30 20.14 -4.87
N ILE A 126 11.22 20.40 -4.12
CA ILE A 126 11.31 21.10 -2.84
C ILE A 126 12.10 20.29 -1.78
N ARG A 127 12.70 20.99 -0.82
CA ARG A 127 13.53 20.37 0.23
C ARG A 127 12.74 19.36 1.05
N GLN A 128 13.34 18.21 1.37
CA GLN A 128 12.71 17.13 2.14
C GLN A 128 12.05 17.61 3.45
N SER A 129 12.69 18.51 4.20
CA SER A 129 12.15 19.06 5.44
C SER A 129 10.84 19.85 5.27
N LEU A 130 10.59 20.42 4.08
CA LEU A 130 9.31 21.03 3.74
C LEU A 130 8.25 19.94 3.44
N CYS A 131 8.63 18.88 2.71
CA CYS A 131 7.77 17.70 2.52
C CYS A 131 7.35 17.09 3.87
N ASP A 132 8.28 16.90 4.80
CA ASP A 132 8.01 16.37 6.14
C ASP A 132 7.09 17.29 6.95
N THR A 133 7.22 18.62 6.76
CA THR A 133 6.35 19.62 7.40
C THR A 133 4.93 19.59 6.84
N ILE A 134 4.77 19.42 5.53
CA ILE A 134 3.48 19.23 4.87
C ILE A 134 2.85 17.91 5.35
N ALA A 135 3.60 16.81 5.29
CA ALA A 135 3.16 15.49 5.73
C ALA A 135 2.67 15.51 7.18
N ARG A 136 3.42 16.13 8.10
CA ARG A 136 3.04 16.28 9.52
C ARG A 136 1.75 17.06 9.71
N LYS A 137 1.54 18.16 8.97
CA LYS A 137 0.29 18.95 9.03
C LYS A 137 -0.90 18.12 8.54
N THR A 138 -0.74 17.45 7.40
CA THR A 138 -1.77 16.60 6.79
C THR A 138 -2.12 15.39 7.67
N SER A 139 -1.13 14.65 8.18
CA SER A 139 -1.36 13.51 9.08
C SER A 139 -2.01 13.94 10.40
N SER A 140 -1.61 15.08 10.97
CA SER A 140 -2.26 15.64 12.17
C SER A 140 -3.72 16.02 11.93
N ALA A 141 -4.07 16.48 10.73
CA ALA A 141 -5.46 16.78 10.36
C ALA A 141 -6.29 15.49 10.16
N ILE A 142 -5.71 14.48 9.49
CA ILE A 142 -6.31 13.16 9.31
C ILE A 142 -6.60 12.51 10.68
N ALA A 143 -5.62 12.47 11.58
CA ALA A 143 -5.77 11.88 12.91
C ALA A 143 -6.88 12.55 13.73
N LYS A 144 -6.93 13.89 13.75
CA LYS A 144 -8.00 14.65 14.42
C LYS A 144 -9.39 14.36 13.82
N HIS A 145 -9.47 14.14 12.52
CA HIS A 145 -10.74 13.80 11.87
C HIS A 145 -11.21 12.39 12.26
N HIS A 146 -10.32 11.39 12.22
CA HIS A 146 -10.63 10.02 12.68
C HIS A 146 -11.04 9.97 14.15
N MET A 147 -10.31 10.65 15.05
CA MET A 147 -10.71 10.77 16.46
C MET A 147 -12.11 11.40 16.62
N SER A 148 -12.45 12.40 15.80
CA SER A 148 -13.79 13.02 15.84
C SER A 148 -14.89 12.09 15.31
N LEU A 149 -14.60 11.26 14.30
CA LEU A 149 -15.52 10.24 13.80
C LEU A 149 -15.75 9.14 14.84
N GLU A 150 -14.70 8.65 15.49
CA GLU A 150 -14.77 7.67 16.58
C GLU A 150 -15.58 8.21 17.76
N SER A 151 -15.29 9.43 18.21
CA SER A 151 -16.03 10.11 19.29
C SER A 151 -17.52 10.28 18.98
N ARG A 152 -17.90 10.35 17.69
CA ARG A 152 -19.31 10.41 17.25
C ARG A 152 -19.97 9.04 17.18
N HIS A 153 -19.25 8.00 16.76
CA HIS A 153 -19.77 6.63 16.66
C HIS A 153 -19.95 5.99 18.04
N ASN A 154 -19.00 6.19 18.94
CA ASN A 154 -19.00 5.59 20.27
C ASN A 154 -19.82 6.40 21.30
N GLY A 155 -20.38 7.55 20.88
CA GLY A 155 -20.95 8.56 21.76
C GLY A 155 -19.87 9.33 22.53
N GLY A 156 -20.18 10.57 22.94
CA GLY A 156 -19.28 11.44 23.70
C GLY A 156 -19.07 11.03 25.16
N GLY A 157 -18.84 9.74 25.43
CA GLY A 157 -18.70 9.14 26.77
C GLY A 157 -17.43 8.31 26.98
N PHE A 158 -16.53 8.24 25.99
CA PHE A 158 -15.26 7.50 26.12
C PHE A 158 -14.20 8.21 27.01
N GLU A 159 -14.44 9.45 27.45
CA GLU A 159 -13.55 10.20 28.35
C GLU A 159 -13.50 9.64 29.80
N HIS A 160 -14.24 8.57 30.12
CA HIS A 160 -14.28 7.96 31.45
C HIS A 160 -13.86 6.48 31.51
N ALA A 161 -13.42 5.89 30.40
CA ALA A 161 -13.02 4.47 30.36
C ALA A 161 -11.54 4.22 30.74
N TYR A 162 -10.71 5.27 30.78
CA TYR A 162 -9.26 5.20 31.04
C TYR A 162 -8.75 6.39 31.88
N ALA A 163 -9.53 6.78 32.91
CA ALA A 163 -9.12 7.72 33.95
C ALA A 163 -8.71 6.98 35.23
#